data_AF-A0A520FAS3-F1
#
_entry.id   AF-A0A520FAS3-F1
#
_cell.length_a   1.000
_cell.length_b   1.000
_cell.length_c   1.000
_cell.angle_alpha   90.00
_cell.angle_beta   90.00
_cell.angle_gamma   90.00
#
_symmetry.space_group_name_H-M   'P 1'
#
loop_
_entity.id
_entity.type
_entity.pdbx_description
1 polymer ?
#
loop_
_entity_poly.entity_id
_entity_poly.type
_entity_poly.pdbx_seq_one_letter_code
_entity_poly.pdbx_strand_id
1 'polypeptide(L)'
;MTTLVTDPTAARTPAAADSRKPIRLVDTSLRDGNQSLWGATGLTTGMVEAVGPLLDQVGYEAIDFTSSTNLSMGVKWHNENPWERISRMRAVMPNTPLSAITTGMRFMSWEKASETVMRMALRLMAHHGLRRLQIAEPMNDVESLLRVAQWAKEEGIEQIVAAVTFTESPVHTDESYSRNIKAYTASRYVDSVYVKDPGGLLTVERTRQLIPGVRDAAGEKTLELHSHCTTGAASHLYLVAAELGVDVLHTGLGPLSNGTAQPGLENLVGNLDALGIPVQADRAAAAAAADILYSIAKSQNLPAGAPTEYDLSFHVHQVPGGMMGTLKRQLGELRMLEQLPAVIEETGRVRADLGYPIMVTPFSQFVGSQALMNVLAAQSGQERYSRIPDEVVRFVLGHFGTPEGEITPEVLEKVSALPRARELDKKVPEPTLAELHEEYARRFGRQLPEEELLLRMVLPQDQVDSMLAAGPAPRWSPTGTTRHGAPVTTIAEFIRAAHELPRWKYLAVNRGTERVELRRNTTGGTQ
;
A
#
# COMPACT_ATOMS: atom_id res chain seq x y z
N MET A 1 18.39 22.41 -43.86
CA MET A 1 18.08 23.66 -43.13
C MET A 1 16.69 24.09 -43.55
N THR A 2 15.69 23.65 -42.81
CA THR A 2 14.28 24.02 -43.06
C THR A 2 13.89 24.86 -41.86
N THR A 3 13.89 26.17 -42.06
CA THR A 3 13.59 27.19 -41.06
C THR A 3 12.11 27.10 -40.70
N LEU A 4 11.81 26.64 -39.47
CA LEU A 4 10.51 26.83 -38.85
C LEU A 4 10.32 28.33 -38.62
N VAL A 5 9.42 28.94 -39.40
CA VAL A 5 8.91 30.28 -39.14
C VAL A 5 7.97 30.17 -37.95
N THR A 6 8.44 30.56 -36.77
CA THR A 6 7.55 30.79 -35.62
C THR A 6 7.00 32.20 -35.72
N ASP A 7 5.68 32.30 -35.90
CA ASP A 7 4.94 33.55 -35.79
C ASP A 7 5.12 34.12 -34.36
N PRO A 8 5.76 35.28 -34.17
CA PRO A 8 6.00 35.85 -32.85
C PRO A 8 4.76 36.52 -32.24
N THR A 9 3.61 36.52 -32.93
CA THR A 9 2.41 37.27 -32.55
C THR A 9 1.23 36.41 -32.10
N ALA A 10 1.37 35.08 -32.06
CA ALA A 10 0.48 34.21 -31.30
C ALA A 10 0.77 34.33 -29.79
N ALA A 11 0.59 35.53 -29.25
CA ALA A 11 0.45 35.73 -27.82
C ALA A 11 -0.73 34.84 -27.39
N ARG A 12 -0.43 33.78 -26.63
CA ARG A 12 -1.45 33.06 -25.85
C ARG A 12 -2.21 34.12 -25.08
N THR A 13 -3.43 34.40 -25.50
CA THR A 13 -4.41 35.11 -24.69
C THR A 13 -4.37 34.44 -23.31
N PRO A 14 -4.18 35.17 -22.20
CA PRO A 14 -4.37 34.56 -20.90
C PRO A 14 -5.80 34.04 -20.92
N ALA A 15 -5.99 32.73 -20.83
CA ALA A 15 -7.30 32.19 -20.52
C ALA A 15 -7.77 33.00 -19.30
N ALA A 16 -8.95 33.62 -19.42
CA ALA A 16 -9.55 34.40 -18.34
C ALA A 16 -9.34 33.63 -17.05
N ALA A 17 -8.79 34.28 -16.01
CA ALA A 17 -8.48 33.65 -14.73
C ALA A 17 -9.69 32.84 -14.27
N ASP A 18 -9.64 31.55 -14.56
CA ASP A 18 -10.79 30.68 -14.48
C ASP A 18 -11.10 30.54 -13.00
N SER A 19 -12.37 30.60 -12.63
CA SER A 19 -12.86 30.46 -11.24
C SER A 19 -12.69 29.03 -10.72
N ARG A 20 -11.56 28.39 -11.06
CA ARG A 20 -11.23 27.00 -10.82
C ARG A 20 -10.91 26.82 -9.34
N LYS A 21 -11.59 25.87 -8.70
CA LYS A 21 -11.27 25.47 -7.33
C LYS A 21 -9.82 24.95 -7.29
N PRO A 22 -9.02 25.30 -6.27
CA PRO A 22 -7.68 24.74 -6.10
C PRO A 22 -7.72 23.21 -6.03
N ILE A 23 -6.74 22.57 -6.68
CA ILE A 23 -6.47 21.15 -6.48
C ILE A 23 -6.02 20.94 -5.04
N ARG A 24 -6.67 20.00 -4.35
CA ARG A 24 -6.26 19.54 -3.02
C ARG A 24 -5.38 18.31 -3.15
N LEU A 25 -4.68 17.95 -2.09
CA LEU A 25 -3.65 16.93 -2.12
C LEU A 25 -3.79 15.95 -0.97
N VAL A 26 -3.52 14.67 -1.23
CA VAL A 26 -3.30 13.66 -0.19
C VAL A 26 -1.83 13.26 -0.22
N ASP A 27 -1.13 13.42 0.90
CA ASP A 27 0.24 12.88 1.04
C ASP A 27 0.19 11.37 1.23
N THR A 28 0.97 10.64 0.44
CA THR A 28 1.10 9.18 0.53
C THR A 28 2.45 8.72 1.06
N SER A 29 3.33 9.65 1.44
CA SER A 29 4.73 9.37 1.74
C SER A 29 4.90 8.35 2.86
N LEU A 30 4.23 8.57 3.99
CA LEU A 30 4.44 7.78 5.20
C LEU A 30 3.87 6.35 5.11
N ARG A 31 2.93 6.12 4.19
CA ARG A 31 2.24 4.84 3.95
C ARG A 31 2.66 4.22 2.63
N ASP A 32 2.13 4.72 1.52
CA ASP A 32 2.31 4.10 0.19
C ASP A 32 3.70 4.32 -0.38
N GLY A 33 4.28 5.51 -0.19
CA GLY A 33 5.66 5.79 -0.58
C GLY A 33 6.64 4.86 0.14
N ASN A 34 6.55 4.80 1.47
CA ASN A 34 7.33 3.88 2.30
C ASN A 34 7.08 2.41 1.93
N GLN A 35 5.84 2.02 1.63
CA GLN A 35 5.53 0.66 1.20
C GLN A 35 6.14 0.33 -0.18
N SER A 36 6.05 1.25 -1.12
CA SER A 36 6.46 1.07 -2.51
C SER A 36 7.97 1.06 -2.68
N LEU A 37 8.68 1.93 -1.96
CA LEU A 37 10.12 2.12 -2.11
C LEU A 37 10.93 1.35 -1.05
N TRP A 38 10.42 1.25 0.18
CA TRP A 38 11.16 0.69 1.32
C TRP A 38 10.45 -0.51 1.96
N GLY A 39 9.50 -1.14 1.26
CA GLY A 39 8.83 -2.36 1.73
C GLY A 39 8.05 -2.19 3.04
N ALA A 40 7.65 -0.96 3.37
CA ALA A 40 6.97 -0.54 4.59
C ALA A 40 7.80 -0.64 5.88
N THR A 41 9.11 -0.89 5.77
CA THR A 41 10.03 -1.04 6.92
C THR A 41 10.97 0.15 7.11
N GLY A 42 10.89 1.19 6.26
CA GLY A 42 11.82 2.31 6.30
C GLY A 42 11.48 3.42 7.29
N LEU A 43 10.30 3.39 7.93
CA LEU A 43 9.83 4.45 8.82
C LEU A 43 9.33 3.90 10.17
N THR A 44 10.01 4.26 11.26
CA THR A 44 9.57 3.99 12.64
C THR A 44 8.56 5.01 13.14
N THR A 45 7.97 4.75 14.30
CA THR A 45 7.03 5.67 14.98
C THR A 45 7.67 7.02 15.30
N GLY A 46 8.89 7.03 15.84
CA GLY A 46 9.60 8.28 16.13
C GLY A 46 9.91 9.11 14.89
N MET A 47 10.21 8.46 13.76
CA MET A 47 10.50 9.14 12.49
C MET A 47 9.26 9.81 11.91
N VAL A 48 8.11 9.13 11.94
CA VAL A 48 6.86 9.75 11.46
C VAL A 48 6.36 10.86 12.39
N GLU A 49 6.53 10.70 13.70
CA GLU A 49 6.22 11.76 14.67
C GLU A 49 7.04 13.03 14.42
N ALA A 50 8.32 12.88 14.05
CA ALA A 50 9.22 14.01 13.85
C ALA A 50 8.85 14.90 12.64
N VAL A 51 8.27 14.32 11.59
CA VAL A 51 7.82 15.07 10.39
C VAL A 51 6.38 15.58 10.55
N GLY A 52 5.59 15.00 11.45
CA GLY A 52 4.15 15.28 11.63
C GLY A 52 3.77 16.76 11.70
N PRO A 53 4.37 17.60 12.56
CA PRO A 53 4.00 19.01 12.67
C PRO A 53 4.09 19.79 11.35
N LEU A 54 5.09 19.50 10.52
CA LEU A 54 5.25 20.17 9.22
C LEU A 54 4.21 19.66 8.22
N LEU A 55 3.93 18.34 8.21
CA LEU A 55 2.86 17.79 7.37
C LEU A 55 1.49 18.37 7.73
N ASP A 56 1.23 18.63 9.02
CA ASP A 56 -0.03 19.25 9.47
C ASP A 56 -0.19 20.69 8.99
N GLN A 57 0.92 21.39 8.77
CA GLN A 57 0.94 22.76 8.27
C GLN A 57 0.72 22.85 6.75
N VAL A 58 1.07 21.83 5.97
CA VAL A 58 0.98 21.87 4.49
C VAL A 58 -0.45 22.15 4.02
N GLY A 59 -1.47 21.69 4.75
CA GLY A 59 -2.87 21.84 4.35
C GLY A 59 -3.35 20.76 3.38
N TYR A 60 -2.82 19.54 3.52
CA TYR A 60 -3.32 18.36 2.81
C TYR A 60 -4.79 18.08 3.15
N GLU A 61 -5.52 17.49 2.21
CA GLU A 61 -6.86 16.93 2.42
C GLU A 61 -6.82 15.82 3.48
N ALA A 62 -5.78 14.97 3.40
CA ALA A 62 -5.49 13.94 4.37
C ALA A 62 -4.03 13.47 4.24
N ILE A 63 -3.52 12.82 5.28
CA ILE A 63 -2.31 11.99 5.20
C ILE A 63 -2.75 10.54 5.05
N ASP A 64 -2.44 9.91 3.93
CA ASP A 64 -2.48 8.47 3.83
C ASP A 64 -1.36 7.87 4.68
N PHE A 65 -1.75 7.42 5.88
CA PHE A 65 -0.85 7.26 7.01
C PHE A 65 -0.58 5.79 7.35
N THR A 66 -1.57 4.92 7.24
CA THR A 66 -1.40 3.51 7.60
C THR A 66 -2.26 2.55 6.79
N SER A 67 -1.89 1.28 6.85
CA SER A 67 -2.64 0.14 6.34
C SER A 67 -2.39 -1.05 7.25
N SER A 68 -3.14 -2.13 7.08
CA SER A 68 -2.85 -3.37 7.82
C SER A 68 -1.41 -3.86 7.60
N THR A 69 -0.82 -3.64 6.42
CA THR A 69 0.61 -3.95 6.19
C THR A 69 1.51 -3.12 7.11
N ASN A 70 1.31 -1.80 7.17
CA ASN A 70 2.14 -0.91 8.00
C ASN A 70 1.99 -1.23 9.50
N LEU A 71 0.77 -1.49 9.97
CA LEU A 71 0.52 -1.92 11.36
C LEU A 71 1.28 -3.22 11.65
N SER A 72 1.23 -4.21 10.75
CA SER A 72 1.93 -5.48 10.93
C SER A 72 3.45 -5.33 10.90
N MET A 73 4.01 -4.43 10.08
CA MET A 73 5.45 -4.16 10.01
C MET A 73 5.96 -3.43 11.26
N GLY A 74 5.14 -2.54 11.85
CA GLY A 74 5.43 -1.95 13.16
C GLY A 74 5.73 -3.02 14.21
N VAL A 75 4.88 -4.03 14.30
CA VAL A 75 5.07 -5.15 15.24
C VAL A 75 6.25 -6.04 14.81
N LYS A 76 6.21 -6.57 13.58
CA LYS A 76 7.12 -7.61 13.09
C LYS A 76 8.56 -7.16 12.94
N TRP A 77 8.75 -5.93 12.47
CA TRP A 77 10.04 -5.42 12.07
C TRP A 77 10.62 -4.46 13.10
N HIS A 78 9.79 -3.54 13.60
CA HIS A 78 10.24 -2.51 14.52
C HIS A 78 10.07 -2.90 15.99
N ASN A 79 9.27 -3.91 16.31
CA ASN A 79 8.82 -4.22 17.68
C ASN A 79 8.15 -3.00 18.34
N GLU A 80 7.42 -2.19 17.57
CA GLU A 80 6.74 -0.98 18.04
C GLU A 80 5.22 -1.19 18.04
N ASN A 81 4.54 -0.63 19.04
CA ASN A 81 3.09 -0.71 19.13
C ASN A 81 2.44 0.14 18.01
N PRO A 82 1.68 -0.47 17.09
CA PRO A 82 1.08 0.25 15.96
C PRO A 82 0.00 1.25 16.39
N TRP A 83 -0.66 1.03 17.53
CA TRP A 83 -1.64 1.95 18.10
C TRP A 83 -1.00 3.21 18.68
N GLU A 84 0.17 3.05 19.29
CA GLU A 84 1.01 4.15 19.77
C GLU A 84 1.40 5.07 18.61
N ARG A 85 1.76 4.49 17.45
CA ARG A 85 2.09 5.25 16.23
C ARG A 85 0.97 6.18 15.78
N ILE A 86 -0.26 5.69 15.75
CA ILE A 86 -1.43 6.50 15.37
C ILE A 86 -1.67 7.59 16.40
N SER A 87 -1.66 7.24 17.70
CA SER A 87 -1.94 8.17 18.79
C SER A 87 -0.92 9.31 18.85
N ARG A 88 0.37 9.01 18.71
CA ARG A 88 1.46 10.00 18.71
C ARG A 88 1.39 10.91 17.49
N MET A 89 1.14 10.34 16.32
CA MET A 89 0.98 11.15 15.11
C MET A 89 -0.23 12.08 15.23
N ARG A 90 -1.37 11.58 15.72
CA ARG A 90 -2.56 12.41 15.94
C ARG A 90 -2.30 13.56 16.93
N ALA A 91 -1.51 13.32 17.97
CA ALA A 91 -1.17 14.34 18.96
C ALA A 91 -0.36 15.50 18.36
N VAL A 92 0.51 15.22 17.38
CA VAL A 92 1.33 16.23 16.70
C VAL A 92 0.70 16.77 15.41
N MET A 93 -0.38 16.14 14.92
CA MET A 93 -1.15 16.52 13.73
C MET A 93 -2.66 16.63 14.03
N PRO A 94 -3.10 17.64 14.81
CA PRO A 94 -4.50 17.75 15.18
C PRO A 94 -5.42 18.16 14.02
N ASN A 95 -4.91 18.85 12.99
CA ASN A 95 -5.75 19.49 11.97
C ASN A 95 -6.05 18.56 10.81
N THR A 96 -5.02 17.95 10.22
CA THR A 96 -5.11 17.11 9.03
C THR A 96 -5.64 15.72 9.38
N PRO A 97 -6.64 15.17 8.67
CA PRO A 97 -7.09 13.81 8.88
C PRO A 97 -6.00 12.78 8.59
N LEU A 98 -5.71 11.90 9.55
CA LEU A 98 -4.97 10.67 9.29
C LEU A 98 -5.92 9.67 8.64
N SER A 99 -5.50 9.12 7.51
CA SER A 99 -6.24 8.14 6.71
C SER A 99 -5.59 6.76 6.82
N ALA A 100 -6.42 5.73 6.95
CA ALA A 100 -6.02 4.36 6.68
C ALA A 100 -6.52 3.90 5.30
N ILE A 101 -5.91 2.86 4.74
CA ILE A 101 -6.45 2.12 3.61
C ILE A 101 -6.71 0.65 3.99
N THR A 102 -7.84 0.12 3.55
CA THR A 102 -8.21 -1.29 3.71
C THR A 102 -8.71 -1.88 2.39
N THR A 103 -8.57 -3.20 2.26
CA THR A 103 -9.21 -3.99 1.19
C THR A 103 -10.60 -4.46 1.57
N GLY A 104 -11.01 -4.28 2.84
CA GLY A 104 -12.30 -4.73 3.35
C GLY A 104 -12.40 -6.23 3.64
N MET A 105 -11.41 -7.02 3.21
CA MET A 105 -11.45 -8.49 3.27
C MET A 105 -10.64 -9.07 4.43
N ARG A 106 -9.51 -8.44 4.78
CA ARG A 106 -8.51 -8.96 5.72
C ARG A 106 -7.95 -7.85 6.59
N PHE A 107 -7.44 -8.22 7.76
CA PHE A 107 -6.71 -7.31 8.64
C PHE A 107 -5.47 -7.99 9.21
N MET A 108 -4.28 -7.56 8.76
CA MET A 108 -2.95 -8.05 9.18
C MET A 108 -2.65 -9.54 8.94
N SER A 109 -3.63 -10.30 8.46
CA SER A 109 -3.55 -11.71 8.08
C SER A 109 -3.68 -11.91 6.56
N TRP A 110 -3.51 -13.16 6.13
CA TRP A 110 -3.77 -13.63 4.76
C TRP A 110 -5.17 -14.24 4.59
N GLU A 111 -5.84 -14.53 5.70
CA GLU A 111 -7.19 -15.07 5.73
C GLU A 111 -8.23 -13.95 5.78
N LYS A 112 -9.44 -14.26 5.36
CA LYS A 112 -10.57 -13.36 5.51
C LYS A 112 -10.80 -13.11 6.99
N ALA A 113 -10.83 -11.85 7.40
CA ALA A 113 -11.15 -11.50 8.77
C ALA A 113 -12.67 -11.66 8.99
N SER A 114 -13.03 -12.13 10.18
CA SER A 114 -14.42 -12.18 10.62
C SER A 114 -14.97 -10.74 10.72
N GLU A 115 -16.29 -10.59 10.63
CA GLU A 115 -16.94 -9.28 10.81
C GLU A 115 -16.58 -8.67 12.17
N THR A 116 -16.65 -9.45 13.25
CA THR A 116 -16.29 -9.03 14.60
C THR A 116 -14.86 -8.50 14.68
N VAL A 117 -13.90 -9.20 14.07
CA VAL A 117 -12.49 -8.78 14.05
C VAL A 117 -12.31 -7.50 13.22
N MET A 118 -12.98 -7.38 12.07
CA MET A 118 -12.95 -6.17 11.24
C MET A 118 -13.53 -4.96 11.96
N ARG A 119 -14.69 -5.10 12.61
CA ARG A 119 -15.33 -4.01 13.37
C ARG A 119 -14.47 -3.57 14.55
N MET A 120 -13.89 -4.51 15.30
CA MET A 120 -12.96 -4.18 16.38
C MET A 120 -11.71 -3.44 15.85
N ALA A 121 -11.16 -3.84 14.70
CA ALA A 121 -10.05 -3.12 14.07
C ALA A 121 -10.43 -1.69 13.66
N LEU A 122 -11.61 -1.49 13.08
CA LEU A 122 -12.14 -0.18 12.71
C LEU A 122 -12.33 0.72 13.94
N ARG A 123 -12.90 0.17 15.02
CA ARG A 123 -13.08 0.86 16.30
C ARG A 123 -11.75 1.32 16.89
N LEU A 124 -10.76 0.44 16.95
CA LEU A 124 -9.44 0.78 17.49
C LEU A 124 -8.77 1.85 16.62
N MET A 125 -8.85 1.73 15.29
CA MET A 125 -8.36 2.78 14.38
C MET A 125 -9.00 4.14 14.67
N ALA A 126 -10.33 4.20 14.80
CA ALA A 126 -11.04 5.42 15.15
C ALA A 126 -10.64 5.95 16.54
N HIS A 127 -10.58 5.07 17.54
CA HIS A 127 -10.20 5.38 18.92
C HIS A 127 -8.82 6.05 19.02
N HIS A 128 -7.82 5.57 18.28
CA HIS A 128 -6.48 6.14 18.27
C HIS A 128 -6.35 7.41 17.41
N GLY A 129 -7.39 7.79 16.67
CA GLY A 129 -7.48 9.10 16.03
C GLY A 129 -7.42 9.09 14.50
N LEU A 130 -7.55 7.93 13.84
CA LEU A 130 -7.82 7.89 12.39
C LEU A 130 -9.23 8.40 12.15
N ARG A 131 -9.35 9.42 11.29
CA ARG A 131 -10.64 10.03 10.94
C ARG A 131 -11.12 9.61 9.56
N ARG A 132 -10.23 9.08 8.73
CA ARG A 132 -10.52 8.77 7.33
C ARG A 132 -10.16 7.33 6.97
N LEU A 133 -11.00 6.67 6.20
CA LEU A 133 -10.74 5.33 5.68
C LEU A 133 -10.96 5.29 4.16
N GLN A 134 -9.92 4.88 3.45
CA GLN A 134 -9.98 4.52 2.04
C GLN A 134 -10.30 3.02 1.94
N ILE A 135 -11.33 2.66 1.18
CA ILE A 135 -11.68 1.26 0.94
C ILE A 135 -11.41 0.95 -0.52
N ALA A 136 -10.41 0.10 -0.77
CA ALA A 136 -10.06 -0.40 -2.10
C ALA A 136 -10.36 -1.89 -2.16
N GLU A 137 -11.63 -2.21 -2.46
CA GLU A 137 -12.06 -3.60 -2.63
C GLU A 137 -11.40 -4.16 -3.90
N PRO A 138 -10.53 -5.19 -3.79
CA PRO A 138 -9.72 -5.69 -4.90
C PRO A 138 -10.48 -6.23 -6.11
N MET A 139 -11.76 -6.54 -6.01
CA MET A 139 -12.62 -6.98 -7.11
C MET A 139 -13.63 -5.91 -7.54
N ASN A 140 -13.59 -4.72 -6.93
CA ASN A 140 -14.63 -3.70 -7.04
C ASN A 140 -16.04 -4.21 -6.66
N ASP A 141 -16.13 -5.15 -5.72
CA ASP A 141 -17.41 -5.65 -5.20
C ASP A 141 -18.13 -4.56 -4.39
N VAL A 142 -19.19 -4.01 -4.99
CA VAL A 142 -19.89 -2.84 -4.44
C VAL A 142 -20.54 -3.15 -3.10
N GLU A 143 -21.14 -4.32 -2.94
CA GLU A 143 -21.83 -4.71 -1.71
C GLU A 143 -20.84 -4.82 -0.54
N SER A 144 -19.71 -5.48 -0.76
CA SER A 144 -18.65 -5.64 0.24
C SER A 144 -18.06 -4.30 0.65
N LEU A 145 -17.78 -3.41 -0.31
CA LEU A 145 -17.29 -2.07 -0.01
C LEU A 145 -18.29 -1.28 0.83
N LEU A 146 -19.57 -1.26 0.43
CA LEU A 146 -20.60 -0.49 1.13
C LEU A 146 -20.86 -1.03 2.55
N ARG A 147 -20.75 -2.35 2.74
CA ARG A 147 -20.85 -2.96 4.06
C ARG A 147 -19.69 -2.56 4.97
N VAL A 148 -18.45 -2.56 4.46
CA VAL A 148 -17.28 -2.07 5.22
C VAL A 148 -17.39 -0.57 5.50
N ALA A 149 -17.90 0.22 4.56
CA ALA A 149 -18.15 1.65 4.75
C ALA A 149 -19.16 1.89 5.89
N GLN A 150 -20.25 1.12 5.93
CA GLN A 150 -21.23 1.17 7.00
C GLN A 150 -20.57 0.84 8.35
N TRP A 151 -19.88 -0.29 8.46
CA TRP A 151 -19.18 -0.68 9.69
C TRP A 151 -18.20 0.40 10.15
N ALA A 152 -17.42 0.97 9.25
CA ALA A 152 -16.44 2.00 9.59
C ALA A 152 -17.12 3.26 10.17
N LYS A 153 -18.23 3.72 9.57
CA LYS A 153 -19.03 4.84 10.11
C LYS A 153 -19.62 4.52 11.48
N GLU A 154 -20.15 3.30 11.67
CA GLU A 154 -20.71 2.86 12.96
C GLU A 154 -19.65 2.77 14.07
N GLU A 155 -18.42 2.38 13.73
CA GLU A 155 -17.31 2.28 14.67
C GLU A 155 -16.54 3.60 14.87
N GLY A 156 -17.01 4.70 14.27
CA GLY A 156 -16.53 6.06 14.57
C GLY A 156 -15.57 6.67 13.55
N ILE A 157 -15.36 6.06 12.38
CA ILE A 157 -14.62 6.73 11.29
C ILE A 157 -15.49 7.84 10.70
N GLU A 158 -14.92 9.04 10.57
CA GLU A 158 -15.64 10.24 10.15
C GLU A 158 -15.80 10.33 8.63
N GLN A 159 -14.80 9.94 7.86
CA GLN A 159 -14.75 10.08 6.41
C GLN A 159 -14.44 8.75 5.72
N ILE A 160 -15.25 8.36 4.74
CA ILE A 160 -15.07 7.17 3.92
C ILE A 160 -14.85 7.58 2.47
N VAL A 161 -13.81 7.00 1.89
CA VAL A 161 -13.44 7.22 0.49
C VAL A 161 -13.43 5.89 -0.24
N ALA A 162 -14.40 5.74 -1.15
CA ALA A 162 -14.65 4.50 -1.87
C ALA A 162 -13.85 4.45 -3.17
N ALA A 163 -13.01 3.43 -3.33
CA ALA A 163 -12.22 3.26 -4.54
C ALA A 163 -12.99 2.49 -5.60
N VAL A 164 -12.85 2.94 -6.85
CA VAL A 164 -12.80 2.02 -7.98
C VAL A 164 -11.34 1.73 -8.29
N THR A 165 -10.94 0.47 -8.17
CA THR A 165 -9.61 0.01 -8.52
C THR A 165 -9.52 -0.22 -10.03
N PHE A 166 -8.63 0.52 -10.68
CA PHE A 166 -8.39 0.50 -12.10
C PHE A 166 -7.47 -0.66 -12.52
N THR A 167 -7.78 -1.24 -13.68
CA THR A 167 -6.97 -2.22 -14.41
C THR A 167 -7.44 -2.26 -15.86
N GLU A 168 -6.68 -2.92 -16.73
CA GLU A 168 -7.11 -3.14 -18.11
C GLU A 168 -7.43 -4.61 -18.32
N SER A 169 -8.66 -4.90 -18.75
CA SER A 169 -9.07 -6.21 -19.24
C SER A 169 -10.34 -6.11 -20.08
N PRO A 170 -10.74 -7.17 -20.81
CA PRO A 170 -11.97 -7.18 -21.60
C PRO A 170 -13.27 -6.97 -20.81
N VAL A 171 -13.25 -7.11 -19.49
CA VAL A 171 -14.45 -7.01 -18.63
C VAL A 171 -14.50 -5.72 -17.79
N HIS A 172 -13.36 -5.02 -17.63
CA HIS A 172 -13.32 -3.75 -16.91
C HIS A 172 -13.47 -2.58 -17.89
N THR A 173 -14.68 -2.04 -18.01
CA THR A 173 -15.03 -1.00 -19.00
C THR A 173 -15.27 0.36 -18.35
N ASP A 174 -15.36 1.41 -19.16
CA ASP A 174 -15.72 2.76 -18.70
C ASP A 174 -17.09 2.77 -17.99
N GLU A 175 -18.03 1.99 -18.54
CA GLU A 175 -19.37 1.83 -17.98
C GLU A 175 -19.33 1.10 -16.63
N SER A 176 -18.53 0.04 -16.48
CA SER A 176 -18.46 -0.68 -15.20
C SER A 176 -17.84 0.19 -14.10
N TYR A 177 -16.79 0.96 -14.42
CA TYR A 177 -16.20 1.92 -13.50
C TYR A 177 -17.17 3.04 -13.11
N SER A 178 -17.84 3.65 -14.09
CA SER A 178 -18.84 4.71 -13.84
C SER A 178 -20.04 4.17 -13.04
N ARG A 179 -20.50 2.94 -13.33
CA ARG A 179 -21.56 2.26 -12.57
C ARG A 179 -21.18 2.10 -11.10
N ASN A 180 -19.96 1.63 -10.81
CA ASN A 180 -19.51 1.41 -9.44
C ASN A 180 -19.35 2.74 -8.68
N ILE A 181 -18.77 3.77 -9.32
CA ILE A 181 -18.69 5.13 -8.75
C ILE A 181 -20.09 5.68 -8.43
N LYS A 182 -21.05 5.50 -9.33
CA LYS A 182 -22.44 5.94 -9.12
C LYS A 182 -23.09 5.22 -7.93
N ALA A 183 -22.84 3.92 -7.79
CA ALA A 183 -23.35 3.13 -6.67
C ALA A 183 -22.75 3.60 -5.33
N TYR A 184 -21.45 3.90 -5.29
CA TYR A 184 -20.81 4.49 -4.12
C TYR A 184 -21.36 5.87 -3.81
N THR A 185 -21.57 6.69 -4.84
CA THR A 185 -22.09 8.05 -4.71
C THR A 185 -23.51 8.09 -4.15
N ALA A 186 -24.33 7.09 -4.44
CA ALA A 186 -25.68 6.97 -3.90
C ALA A 186 -25.71 6.58 -2.41
N SER A 187 -24.61 6.07 -1.84
CA SER A 187 -24.55 5.66 -0.44
C SER A 187 -24.35 6.85 0.49
N ARG A 188 -25.13 6.86 1.58
CA ARG A 188 -24.97 7.81 2.70
C ARG A 188 -23.70 7.58 3.53
N TYR A 189 -23.05 6.42 3.38
CA TYR A 189 -21.86 6.05 4.14
C TYR A 189 -20.55 6.46 3.45
N VAL A 190 -20.62 6.89 2.19
CA VAL A 190 -19.45 7.29 1.38
C VAL A 190 -19.43 8.81 1.26
N ASP A 191 -18.31 9.44 1.57
CA ASP A 191 -18.16 10.91 1.51
C ASP A 191 -17.47 11.35 0.21
N SER A 192 -16.44 10.60 -0.20
CA SER A 192 -15.68 10.81 -1.44
C SER A 192 -15.55 9.52 -2.23
N VAL A 193 -15.26 9.65 -3.52
CA VAL A 193 -14.93 8.52 -4.39
C VAL A 193 -13.56 8.75 -5.00
N TYR A 194 -12.83 7.67 -5.32
CA TYR A 194 -11.55 7.83 -5.99
C TYR A 194 -11.25 6.74 -7.00
N VAL A 195 -10.49 7.09 -8.03
CA VAL A 195 -9.92 6.14 -8.97
C VAL A 195 -8.56 5.72 -8.43
N LYS A 196 -8.42 4.43 -8.11
CA LYS A 196 -7.17 3.85 -7.66
C LYS A 196 -6.50 3.11 -8.80
N ASP A 197 -5.38 3.63 -9.28
CA ASP A 197 -4.49 2.93 -10.21
C ASP A 197 -3.24 2.42 -9.47
N PRO A 198 -3.33 1.24 -8.81
CA PRO A 198 -2.20 0.65 -8.08
C PRO A 198 -1.08 0.14 -8.99
N GLY A 199 -1.39 -0.11 -10.28
CA GLY A 199 -0.43 -0.62 -11.25
C GLY A 199 0.37 0.49 -11.94
N GLY A 200 -0.14 1.73 -11.94
CA GLY A 200 0.36 2.79 -12.82
C GLY A 200 -0.03 2.54 -14.27
N LEU A 201 -1.18 1.91 -14.52
CA LEU A 201 -1.67 1.53 -15.85
C LEU A 201 -2.47 2.65 -16.53
N LEU A 202 -2.82 3.75 -15.86
CA LEU A 202 -3.43 4.87 -16.55
C LEU A 202 -2.39 5.56 -17.44
N THR A 203 -2.76 5.76 -18.71
CA THR A 203 -2.04 6.68 -19.61
C THR A 203 -2.74 8.03 -19.65
N VAL A 204 -2.12 9.02 -20.28
CA VAL A 204 -2.75 10.32 -20.53
C VAL A 204 -4.03 10.14 -21.38
N GLU A 205 -3.95 9.36 -22.45
CA GLU A 205 -5.07 9.10 -23.36
C GLU A 205 -6.21 8.40 -22.64
N ARG A 206 -5.90 7.37 -21.84
CA ARG A 206 -6.88 6.63 -21.05
C ARG A 206 -7.54 7.53 -20.00
N THR A 207 -6.77 8.42 -19.39
CA THR A 207 -7.28 9.42 -18.44
C THR A 207 -8.28 10.37 -19.11
N ARG A 208 -8.01 10.83 -20.34
CA ARG A 208 -8.95 11.67 -21.11
C ARG A 208 -10.24 10.96 -21.46
N GLN A 209 -10.19 9.64 -21.65
CA GLN A 209 -11.36 8.83 -21.95
C GLN A 209 -12.20 8.54 -20.70
N LEU A 210 -11.56 8.08 -19.62
CA LEU A 210 -12.24 7.54 -18.44
C LEU A 210 -12.76 8.63 -17.49
N ILE A 211 -11.94 9.64 -17.20
CA ILE A 211 -12.23 10.60 -16.12
C ILE A 211 -13.52 11.39 -16.32
N PRO A 212 -13.91 11.84 -17.54
CA PRO A 212 -15.18 12.55 -17.73
C PRO A 212 -16.40 11.73 -17.25
N GLY A 213 -16.50 10.46 -17.65
CA GLY A 213 -17.60 9.58 -17.22
C GLY A 213 -17.59 9.30 -15.72
N VAL A 214 -16.39 9.13 -15.14
CA VAL A 214 -16.22 8.96 -13.69
C VAL A 214 -16.62 10.23 -12.92
N ARG A 215 -16.25 11.41 -13.42
CA ARG A 215 -16.61 12.70 -12.84
C ARG A 215 -18.12 12.91 -12.84
N ASP A 216 -18.78 12.63 -13.96
CA ASP A 216 -20.23 12.69 -14.07
C ASP A 216 -20.91 11.72 -13.08
N ALA A 217 -20.39 10.50 -12.96
CA ALA A 217 -20.89 9.50 -12.02
C ALA A 217 -20.68 9.88 -10.55
N ALA A 218 -19.59 10.59 -10.24
CA ALA A 218 -19.26 11.08 -8.89
C ALA A 218 -20.17 12.25 -8.46
N GLY A 219 -20.81 12.95 -9.41
CA GLY A 219 -21.73 14.05 -9.12
C GLY A 219 -21.06 15.15 -8.30
N GLU A 220 -21.66 15.54 -7.18
CA GLU A 220 -21.14 16.57 -6.26
C GLU A 220 -20.08 16.05 -5.27
N LYS A 221 -19.88 14.72 -5.18
CA LYS A 221 -18.88 14.17 -4.24
C LYS A 221 -17.47 14.52 -4.71
N THR A 222 -16.55 14.62 -3.75
CA THR A 222 -15.13 14.76 -4.06
C THR A 222 -14.66 13.56 -4.89
N LEU A 223 -13.99 13.83 -6.02
CA LEU A 223 -13.31 12.84 -6.84
C LEU A 223 -11.79 12.95 -6.63
N GLU A 224 -11.19 11.86 -6.17
CA GLU A 224 -9.74 11.77 -5.99
C GLU A 224 -9.09 10.85 -7.05
N LEU A 225 -7.83 11.10 -7.36
CA LEU A 225 -7.03 10.25 -8.23
C LEU A 225 -5.74 9.82 -7.56
N HIS A 226 -5.49 8.52 -7.62
CA HIS A 226 -4.30 7.88 -7.11
C HIS A 226 -3.66 7.05 -8.22
N SER A 227 -2.41 7.36 -8.60
CA SER A 227 -1.66 6.60 -9.59
C SER A 227 -0.20 6.44 -9.17
N HIS A 228 0.38 5.27 -9.46
CA HIS A 228 1.79 5.00 -9.24
C HIS A 228 2.64 5.42 -10.47
N CYS A 229 3.89 5.82 -10.25
CA CYS A 229 4.85 6.20 -11.30
C CYS A 229 5.55 5.00 -11.96
N THR A 230 5.08 3.76 -11.72
CA THR A 230 5.71 2.52 -12.18
C THR A 230 5.99 2.51 -13.69
N THR A 231 5.12 3.11 -14.50
CA THR A 231 5.23 3.19 -15.96
C THR A 231 5.73 4.54 -16.45
N GLY A 232 6.07 5.47 -15.56
CA GLY A 232 6.42 6.86 -15.90
C GLY A 232 5.23 7.75 -16.31
N ALA A 233 4.00 7.22 -16.40
CA ALA A 233 2.84 7.96 -16.91
C ALA A 233 2.24 8.96 -15.90
N ALA A 234 2.27 8.63 -14.60
CA ALA A 234 1.50 9.31 -13.56
C ALA A 234 1.79 10.82 -13.44
N SER A 235 3.05 11.22 -13.58
CA SER A 235 3.47 12.63 -13.49
C SER A 235 2.84 13.51 -14.58
N HIS A 236 2.56 12.95 -15.74
CA HIS A 236 1.93 13.65 -16.86
C HIS A 236 0.41 13.59 -16.79
N LEU A 237 -0.15 12.41 -16.49
CA LEU A 237 -1.60 12.24 -16.46
C LEU A 237 -2.27 13.02 -15.33
N TYR A 238 -1.57 13.33 -14.24
CA TYR A 238 -2.10 14.15 -13.15
C TYR A 238 -2.44 15.58 -13.58
N LEU A 239 -1.65 16.16 -14.50
CA LEU A 239 -1.94 17.49 -15.06
C LEU A 239 -3.25 17.46 -15.85
N VAL A 240 -3.44 16.38 -16.62
CA VAL A 240 -4.64 16.12 -17.40
C VAL A 240 -5.84 15.84 -16.50
N ALA A 241 -5.68 15.03 -15.46
CA ALA A 241 -6.72 14.76 -14.48
C ALA A 241 -7.19 16.04 -13.79
N ALA A 242 -6.25 16.92 -13.43
CA ALA A 242 -6.57 18.22 -12.87
C ALA A 242 -7.42 19.05 -13.84
N GLU A 243 -7.08 19.08 -15.14
CA GLU A 243 -7.87 19.74 -16.21
C GLU A 243 -9.30 19.16 -16.34
N LEU A 244 -9.46 17.86 -16.13
CA LEU A 244 -10.71 17.12 -16.31
C LEU A 244 -11.64 17.13 -15.07
N GLY A 245 -11.31 17.90 -14.03
CA GLY A 245 -12.19 18.10 -12.88
C GLY A 245 -12.02 17.08 -11.75
N VAL A 246 -10.86 16.43 -11.66
CA VAL A 246 -10.44 15.75 -10.43
C VAL A 246 -10.18 16.80 -9.34
N ASP A 247 -10.70 16.57 -8.14
CA ASP A 247 -10.63 17.53 -7.02
C ASP A 247 -9.37 17.34 -6.18
N VAL A 248 -8.88 16.10 -6.06
CA VAL A 248 -7.78 15.71 -5.16
C VAL A 248 -6.80 14.79 -5.87
N LEU A 249 -5.50 15.08 -5.78
CA LEU A 249 -4.42 14.22 -6.30
C LEU A 249 -3.58 13.63 -5.17
N HIS A 250 -3.29 12.33 -5.25
CA HIS A 250 -2.41 11.66 -4.28
C HIS A 250 -0.94 11.79 -4.68
N THR A 251 -0.12 12.37 -3.82
CA THR A 251 1.27 12.74 -4.11
C THR A 251 2.22 12.22 -3.02
N GLY A 252 3.46 11.92 -3.39
CA GLY A 252 4.54 11.65 -2.45
C GLY A 252 5.38 12.90 -2.19
N LEU A 253 6.23 12.86 -1.17
CA LEU A 253 7.09 13.95 -0.72
C LEU A 253 8.55 13.49 -0.58
N GLY A 254 9.48 14.28 -1.09
CA GLY A 254 10.92 14.02 -0.97
C GLY A 254 11.32 12.60 -1.43
N PRO A 255 12.09 11.84 -0.62
CA PRO A 255 12.62 10.54 -1.04
C PRO A 255 11.57 9.43 -1.17
N LEU A 256 10.33 9.70 -0.74
CA LEU A 256 9.22 8.76 -0.71
C LEU A 256 8.25 8.95 -1.89
N SER A 257 8.71 9.60 -2.95
CA SER A 257 7.98 9.85 -4.19
C SER A 257 8.69 9.23 -5.40
N ASN A 258 8.00 9.17 -6.54
CA ASN A 258 8.49 8.61 -7.81
C ASN A 258 8.86 7.12 -7.73
N GLY A 259 9.47 6.58 -8.79
CA GLY A 259 9.77 5.16 -8.92
C GLY A 259 8.47 4.35 -8.95
N THR A 260 8.34 3.43 -8.00
CA THR A 260 7.09 2.68 -7.79
C THR A 260 6.08 3.41 -6.91
N ALA A 261 6.39 4.60 -6.37
CA ALA A 261 5.47 5.42 -5.57
C ALA A 261 4.72 6.45 -6.43
N GLN A 262 3.99 7.35 -5.77
CA GLN A 262 3.19 8.41 -6.40
C GLN A 262 4.08 9.57 -6.90
N PRO A 263 3.58 10.42 -7.82
CA PRO A 263 4.32 11.60 -8.28
C PRO A 263 4.81 12.47 -7.12
N GLY A 264 6.00 13.05 -7.25
CA GLY A 264 6.55 13.96 -6.24
C GLY A 264 5.83 15.30 -6.22
N LEU A 265 5.49 15.78 -5.02
CA LEU A 265 4.77 17.03 -4.78
C LEU A 265 5.51 18.21 -5.44
N GLU A 266 6.83 18.28 -5.26
CA GLU A 266 7.67 19.38 -5.70
C GLU A 266 7.55 19.58 -7.22
N ASN A 267 7.55 18.48 -7.98
CA ASN A 267 7.41 18.53 -9.43
C ASN A 267 5.94 18.74 -9.85
N LEU A 268 5.00 18.04 -9.22
CA LEU A 268 3.58 18.16 -9.53
C LEU A 268 3.11 19.61 -9.42
N VAL A 269 3.41 20.26 -8.30
CA VAL A 269 2.93 21.61 -8.04
C VAL A 269 3.62 22.61 -8.97
N GLY A 270 4.91 22.48 -9.24
CA GLY A 270 5.61 23.33 -10.22
C GLY A 270 5.02 23.23 -11.63
N ASN A 271 4.61 22.03 -12.05
CA ASN A 271 3.94 21.83 -13.34
C ASN A 271 2.53 22.41 -13.37
N LEU A 272 1.75 22.26 -12.29
CA LEU A 272 0.41 22.85 -12.18
C LEU A 272 0.45 24.39 -12.20
N ASP A 273 1.44 25.00 -11.55
CA ASP A 273 1.67 26.45 -11.62
C ASP A 273 1.96 26.91 -13.05
N ALA A 274 2.80 26.18 -13.78
CA ALA A 274 3.12 26.49 -15.17
C ALA A 274 1.89 26.40 -16.09
N LEU A 275 0.88 25.61 -15.70
CA LEU A 275 -0.42 25.51 -16.37
C LEU A 275 -1.46 26.50 -15.81
N GLY A 276 -1.14 27.28 -14.78
CA GLY A 276 -2.06 28.20 -14.13
C GLY A 276 -3.17 27.52 -13.33
N ILE A 277 -2.98 26.25 -12.93
CA ILE A 277 -3.94 25.50 -12.11
C ILE A 277 -3.60 25.72 -10.63
N PRO A 278 -4.48 26.35 -9.84
CA PRO A 278 -4.20 26.62 -8.43
C PRO A 278 -4.12 25.31 -7.63
N VAL A 279 -3.21 25.27 -6.64
CA VAL A 279 -3.02 24.14 -5.73
C VAL A 279 -3.01 24.63 -4.29
N GLN A 280 -3.71 23.91 -3.40
CA GLN A 280 -3.72 24.19 -1.97
C GLN A 280 -2.57 23.46 -1.27
N ALA A 281 -1.45 24.17 -1.02
CA ALA A 281 -0.33 23.66 -0.22
C ALA A 281 0.57 24.78 0.34
N ASP A 282 0.96 24.71 1.61
CA ASP A 282 2.13 25.42 2.14
C ASP A 282 3.40 24.69 1.69
N ARG A 283 4.02 25.26 0.65
CA ARG A 283 5.21 24.69 0.00
C ARG A 283 6.47 24.79 0.85
N ALA A 284 6.55 25.81 1.72
CA ALA A 284 7.70 25.96 2.60
C ALA A 284 7.67 24.88 3.70
N ALA A 285 6.48 24.63 4.28
CA ALA A 285 6.28 23.52 5.20
C ALA A 285 6.55 22.16 4.52
N ALA A 286 6.08 21.97 3.28
CA ALA A 286 6.31 20.73 2.54
C ALA A 286 7.80 20.50 2.24
N ALA A 287 8.53 21.54 1.80
CA ALA A 287 9.96 21.44 1.57
C ALA A 287 10.74 21.10 2.87
N ALA A 288 10.40 21.74 3.98
CA ALA A 288 11.00 21.43 5.28
C ALA A 288 10.69 19.99 5.75
N ALA A 289 9.47 19.49 5.49
CA ALA A 289 9.12 18.10 5.75
C ALA A 289 9.92 17.14 4.87
N ALA A 290 10.10 17.47 3.58
CA ALA A 290 10.94 16.70 2.66
C ALA A 290 12.39 16.62 3.15
N ASP A 291 12.97 17.71 3.65
CA ASP A 291 14.34 17.73 4.21
C ASP A 291 14.51 16.75 5.39
N ILE A 292 13.50 16.66 6.27
CA ILE A 292 13.48 15.67 7.35
C ILE A 292 13.43 14.25 6.78
N LEU A 293 12.56 14.00 5.80
CA LEU A 293 12.44 12.69 5.16
C LEU A 293 13.74 12.28 4.46
N TYR A 294 14.43 13.19 3.76
CA TYR A 294 15.76 12.95 3.19
C TYR A 294 16.80 12.65 4.25
N SER A 295 16.75 13.35 5.39
CA SER A 295 17.63 13.09 6.53
C SER A 295 17.39 11.68 7.11
N ILE A 296 16.13 11.25 7.22
CA ILE A 296 15.75 9.89 7.63
C ILE A 296 16.29 8.86 6.63
N ALA A 297 16.03 9.06 5.34
CA ALA A 297 16.50 8.16 4.29
C ALA A 297 18.01 8.00 4.32
N LYS A 298 18.74 9.12 4.41
CA LYS A 298 20.21 9.14 4.52
C LYS A 298 20.71 8.42 5.78
N SER A 299 20.07 8.63 6.93
CA SER A 299 20.47 8.00 8.21
C SER A 299 20.34 6.48 8.20
N GLN A 300 19.48 5.94 7.35
CA GLN A 300 19.22 4.51 7.21
C GLN A 300 19.77 3.91 5.90
N ASN A 301 20.49 4.71 5.10
CA ASN A 301 20.98 4.33 3.78
C ASN A 301 19.87 3.79 2.86
N LEU A 302 18.69 4.42 2.92
CA LEU A 302 17.54 4.08 2.09
C LEU A 302 17.57 4.91 0.79
N PRO A 303 17.38 4.29 -0.38
CA PRO A 303 17.39 5.01 -1.64
C PRO A 303 16.16 5.90 -1.77
N ALA A 304 16.33 7.10 -2.32
CA ALA A 304 15.21 7.92 -2.74
C ALA A 304 14.58 7.33 -4.01
N GLY A 305 13.27 7.47 -4.15
CA GLY A 305 12.61 7.18 -5.43
C GLY A 305 13.09 8.15 -6.51
N ALA A 306 13.15 7.64 -7.74
CA ALA A 306 13.62 8.38 -8.92
C ALA A 306 12.56 8.30 -10.03
N PRO A 307 12.45 9.31 -10.90
CA PRO A 307 11.55 9.25 -12.05
C PRO A 307 11.78 7.99 -12.88
N THR A 308 10.68 7.32 -13.25
CA THR A 308 10.71 6.15 -14.13
C THR A 308 10.58 6.59 -15.57
N GLU A 309 11.35 5.98 -16.47
CA GLU A 309 11.17 6.16 -17.91
C GLU A 309 9.79 5.64 -18.35
N TYR A 310 9.19 6.27 -19.36
CA TYR A 310 7.86 5.87 -19.82
C TYR A 310 7.90 4.46 -20.45
N ASP A 311 7.16 3.52 -19.87
CA ASP A 311 7.18 2.10 -20.28
C ASP A 311 5.78 1.50 -20.36
N LEU A 312 5.35 1.21 -21.60
CA LEU A 312 4.07 0.58 -21.90
C LEU A 312 4.09 -0.96 -21.78
N SER A 313 5.24 -1.59 -21.55
CA SER A 313 5.35 -3.05 -21.45
C SER A 313 4.49 -3.64 -20.32
N PHE A 314 4.25 -2.87 -19.27
CA PHE A 314 3.38 -3.23 -18.15
C PHE A 314 1.92 -3.45 -18.55
N HIS A 315 1.46 -2.86 -19.66
CA HIS A 315 0.10 -3.07 -20.17
C HIS A 315 -0.08 -4.46 -20.81
N VAL A 316 1.01 -5.06 -21.30
CA VAL A 316 0.99 -6.37 -21.93
C VAL A 316 0.81 -7.47 -20.89
N HIS A 317 1.62 -7.45 -19.83
CA HIS A 317 1.62 -8.53 -18.85
C HIS A 317 0.83 -8.22 -17.57
N GLN A 318 0.77 -6.96 -17.16
CA GLN A 318 0.14 -6.47 -15.92
C GLN A 318 0.56 -7.20 -14.63
N VAL A 319 1.61 -8.03 -14.67
CA VAL A 319 2.30 -8.58 -13.49
C VAL A 319 2.94 -7.44 -12.67
N PRO A 320 2.51 -7.20 -11.43
CA PRO A 320 3.08 -6.13 -10.59
C PRO A 320 4.55 -6.40 -10.25
N GLY A 321 5.33 -5.33 -10.04
CA GLY A 321 6.77 -5.42 -9.75
C GLY A 321 7.11 -6.35 -8.57
N GLY A 322 6.35 -6.27 -7.47
CA GLY A 322 6.53 -7.17 -6.32
C GLY A 322 6.35 -8.65 -6.68
N MET A 323 5.37 -8.98 -7.53
CA MET A 323 5.17 -10.35 -8.02
C MET A 323 6.27 -10.76 -9.00
N MET A 324 6.69 -9.86 -9.89
CA MET A 324 7.80 -10.11 -10.81
C MET A 324 9.09 -10.47 -10.07
N GLY A 325 9.38 -9.76 -8.96
CA GLY A 325 10.50 -10.09 -8.08
C GLY A 325 10.37 -11.48 -7.46
N THR A 326 9.17 -11.84 -6.96
CA THR A 326 8.88 -13.18 -6.43
C THR A 326 9.11 -14.27 -7.47
N LEU A 327 8.58 -14.10 -8.69
CA LEU A 327 8.74 -15.07 -9.79
C LEU A 327 10.22 -15.26 -10.16
N LYS A 328 10.97 -14.15 -10.32
CA LYS A 328 12.41 -14.21 -10.60
C LYS A 328 13.18 -14.96 -9.51
N ARG A 329 12.87 -14.70 -8.24
CA ARG A 329 13.49 -15.43 -7.12
C ARG A 329 13.18 -16.92 -7.18
N GLN A 330 11.90 -17.29 -7.29
CA GLN A 330 11.46 -18.70 -7.34
C GLN A 330 12.09 -19.45 -8.52
N LEU A 331 12.09 -18.86 -9.72
CA LEU A 331 12.74 -19.44 -10.89
C LEU A 331 14.26 -19.52 -10.73
N GLY A 332 14.88 -18.53 -10.07
CA GLY A 332 16.31 -18.55 -9.74
C GLY A 332 16.68 -19.71 -8.81
N GLU A 333 15.88 -19.96 -7.77
CA GLU A 333 16.05 -21.09 -6.85
C GLU A 333 15.93 -22.44 -7.58
N LEU A 334 15.05 -22.52 -8.58
CA LEU A 334 14.87 -23.68 -9.45
C LEU A 334 15.90 -23.78 -10.58
N ARG A 335 16.74 -22.75 -10.78
CA ARG A 335 17.67 -22.60 -11.92
C ARG A 335 16.98 -22.62 -13.29
N MET A 336 15.83 -21.96 -13.37
CA MET A 336 14.93 -21.92 -14.54
C MET A 336 14.54 -20.49 -14.94
N LEU A 337 15.44 -19.51 -14.74
CA LEU A 337 15.16 -18.10 -15.03
C LEU A 337 14.76 -17.85 -16.49
N GLU A 338 15.23 -18.69 -17.41
CA GLU A 338 14.88 -18.65 -18.83
C GLU A 338 13.39 -18.94 -19.09
N GLN A 339 12.66 -19.52 -18.13
CA GLN A 339 11.23 -19.76 -18.21
C GLN A 339 10.39 -18.54 -17.84
N LEU A 340 11.00 -17.45 -17.35
CA LEU A 340 10.28 -16.26 -16.93
C LEU A 340 9.30 -15.73 -18.01
N PRO A 341 9.66 -15.65 -19.31
CA PRO A 341 8.72 -15.22 -20.35
C PRO A 341 7.48 -16.13 -20.44
N ALA A 342 7.66 -17.45 -20.36
CA ALA A 342 6.56 -18.41 -20.39
C ALA A 342 5.64 -18.27 -19.16
N VAL A 343 6.21 -18.02 -17.98
CA VAL A 343 5.45 -17.77 -16.75
C VAL A 343 4.65 -16.46 -16.83
N ILE A 344 5.23 -15.42 -17.42
CA ILE A 344 4.53 -14.14 -17.63
C ILE A 344 3.33 -14.31 -18.57
N GLU A 345 3.52 -15.02 -19.69
CA GLU A 345 2.44 -15.31 -20.63
C GLU A 345 1.34 -16.14 -19.97
N GLU A 346 1.73 -17.20 -19.26
CA GLU A 346 0.80 -18.06 -18.52
C GLU A 346 0.06 -17.28 -17.41
N THR A 347 0.69 -16.26 -16.82
CA THR A 347 0.03 -15.37 -15.83
C THR A 347 -1.14 -14.63 -16.45
N GLY A 348 -1.01 -14.16 -17.70
CA GLY A 348 -2.11 -13.55 -18.44
C GLY A 348 -3.25 -14.53 -18.70
N ARG A 349 -2.94 -15.79 -19.03
CA ARG A 349 -3.94 -16.85 -19.24
C ARG A 349 -4.65 -17.23 -17.94
N VAL A 350 -3.92 -17.46 -16.86
CA VAL A 350 -4.50 -17.76 -15.54
C VAL A 350 -5.38 -16.61 -15.06
N ARG A 351 -4.98 -15.36 -15.31
CA ARG A 351 -5.80 -14.19 -15.00
C ARG A 351 -7.13 -14.23 -15.77
N ALA A 352 -7.11 -14.53 -17.07
CA ALA A 352 -8.34 -14.70 -17.84
C ALA A 352 -9.19 -15.87 -17.35
N ASP A 353 -8.56 -17.02 -17.05
CA ASP A 353 -9.22 -18.22 -16.55
C ASP A 353 -9.96 -17.99 -15.21
N LEU A 354 -9.46 -17.05 -14.40
CA LEU A 354 -10.03 -16.66 -13.10
C LEU A 354 -10.99 -15.46 -13.18
N GLY A 355 -11.47 -15.09 -14.38
CA GLY A 355 -12.44 -13.99 -14.53
C GLY A 355 -11.82 -12.60 -14.41
N TYR A 356 -10.53 -12.46 -14.76
CA TYR A 356 -9.76 -11.22 -14.72
C TYR A 356 -9.70 -10.52 -13.35
N PRO A 357 -9.24 -11.17 -12.27
CA PRO A 357 -9.00 -10.45 -11.02
C PRO A 357 -8.04 -9.27 -11.24
N ILE A 358 -8.27 -8.21 -10.49
CA ILE A 358 -7.40 -7.03 -10.49
C ILE A 358 -6.08 -7.44 -9.84
N MET A 359 -4.95 -7.20 -10.51
CA MET A 359 -3.65 -7.70 -10.09
C MET A 359 -3.04 -6.91 -8.92
N VAL A 360 -3.75 -6.86 -7.80
CA VAL A 360 -3.30 -6.35 -6.51
C VAL A 360 -3.15 -7.48 -5.51
N THR A 361 -2.50 -7.25 -4.38
CA THR A 361 -2.39 -8.27 -3.31
C THR A 361 -3.76 -8.51 -2.68
N PRO A 362 -4.22 -9.77 -2.51
CA PRO A 362 -3.44 -11.01 -2.66
C PRO A 362 -3.44 -11.63 -4.07
N PHE A 363 -4.31 -11.20 -4.97
CA PHE A 363 -4.56 -11.85 -6.27
C PHE A 363 -3.33 -11.98 -7.15
N SER A 364 -2.53 -10.93 -7.24
CA SER A 364 -1.29 -10.97 -8.03
C SER A 364 -0.37 -12.13 -7.62
N GLN A 365 -0.33 -12.48 -6.32
CA GLN A 365 0.55 -13.53 -5.80
C GLN A 365 0.08 -14.93 -6.21
N PHE A 366 -1.21 -15.24 -6.02
CA PHE A 366 -1.68 -16.58 -6.35
C PHE A 366 -1.90 -16.77 -7.85
N VAL A 367 -2.26 -15.72 -8.61
CA VAL A 367 -2.35 -15.81 -10.08
C VAL A 367 -0.97 -16.13 -10.65
N GLY A 368 0.07 -15.40 -10.24
CA GLY A 368 1.43 -15.69 -10.71
C GLY A 368 1.99 -17.02 -10.16
N SER A 369 1.66 -17.42 -8.94
CA SER A 369 2.08 -18.73 -8.41
C SER A 369 1.42 -19.89 -9.15
N GLN A 370 0.12 -19.79 -9.46
CA GLN A 370 -0.58 -20.77 -10.28
C GLN A 370 0.02 -20.84 -11.69
N ALA A 371 0.39 -19.69 -12.27
CA ALA A 371 1.04 -19.65 -13.58
C ALA A 371 2.39 -20.36 -13.59
N LEU A 372 3.23 -20.11 -12.56
CA LEU A 372 4.48 -20.85 -12.37
C LEU A 372 4.21 -22.35 -12.26
N MET A 373 3.22 -22.76 -11.45
CA MET A 373 2.85 -24.17 -11.29
C MET A 373 2.39 -24.81 -12.61
N ASN A 374 1.63 -24.08 -13.44
CA ASN A 374 1.19 -24.55 -14.75
C ASN A 374 2.37 -24.76 -15.72
N VAL A 375 3.34 -23.84 -15.74
CA VAL A 375 4.55 -23.99 -16.57
C VAL A 375 5.38 -25.21 -16.12
N LEU A 376 5.58 -25.38 -14.82
CA LEU A 376 6.32 -26.54 -14.28
C LEU A 376 5.59 -27.86 -14.54
N ALA A 377 4.26 -27.87 -14.44
CA ALA A 377 3.42 -29.02 -14.78
C ALA A 377 3.58 -29.42 -16.24
N ALA A 378 3.49 -28.45 -17.17
CA ALA A 378 3.65 -28.68 -18.60
C ALA A 378 5.02 -29.29 -18.94
N GLN A 379 6.10 -28.80 -18.32
CA GLN A 379 7.44 -29.38 -18.50
C GLN A 379 7.58 -30.82 -17.96
N SER A 380 6.75 -31.18 -16.98
CA SER A 380 6.71 -32.52 -16.40
C SER A 380 5.68 -33.44 -17.09
N GLY A 381 5.09 -33.00 -18.20
CA GLY A 381 4.05 -33.76 -18.92
C GLY A 381 2.70 -33.84 -18.20
N GLN A 382 2.46 -32.93 -17.24
CA GLN A 382 1.20 -32.83 -16.49
C GLN A 382 0.29 -31.75 -17.09
N GLU A 383 -1.02 -31.90 -16.90
CA GLU A 383 -2.01 -30.91 -17.36
C GLU A 383 -1.91 -29.57 -16.62
N ARG A 384 -2.39 -28.48 -17.25
CA ARG A 384 -2.67 -27.21 -16.55
C ARG A 384 -3.63 -27.46 -15.40
N TYR A 385 -3.44 -26.72 -14.30
CA TYR A 385 -4.24 -26.86 -13.08
C TYR A 385 -4.23 -28.28 -12.47
N SER A 386 -3.26 -29.12 -12.80
CA SER A 386 -3.03 -30.41 -12.11
C SER A 386 -2.68 -30.23 -10.63
N ARG A 387 -2.20 -29.04 -10.26
CA ARG A 387 -2.01 -28.59 -8.88
C ARG A 387 -2.61 -27.20 -8.74
N ILE A 388 -3.50 -27.04 -7.77
CA ILE A 388 -4.18 -25.78 -7.46
C ILE A 388 -3.90 -25.43 -6.00
N PRO A 389 -3.30 -24.27 -5.70
CA PRO A 389 -3.03 -23.86 -4.33
C PRO A 389 -4.34 -23.44 -3.63
N ASP A 390 -4.36 -23.54 -2.30
CA ASP A 390 -5.56 -23.25 -1.49
C ASP A 390 -6.11 -21.83 -1.73
N GLU A 391 -5.25 -20.85 -2.03
CA GLU A 391 -5.65 -19.47 -2.31
C GLU A 391 -6.52 -19.38 -3.58
N VAL A 392 -6.16 -20.11 -4.63
CA VAL A 392 -6.96 -20.17 -5.87
C VAL A 392 -8.27 -20.92 -5.61
N VAL A 393 -8.23 -22.00 -4.81
CA VAL A 393 -9.46 -22.71 -4.40
C VAL A 393 -10.40 -21.78 -3.65
N ARG A 394 -9.91 -21.03 -2.65
CA ARG A 394 -10.71 -20.05 -1.90
C ARG A 394 -11.27 -18.94 -2.80
N PHE A 395 -10.50 -18.48 -3.79
CA PHE A 395 -10.95 -17.52 -4.79
C PHE A 395 -12.12 -18.06 -5.59
N VAL A 396 -12.00 -19.28 -6.12
CA VAL A 396 -13.07 -19.93 -6.88
C VAL A 396 -14.32 -20.20 -6.02
N LEU A 397 -14.14 -20.45 -4.72
CA LEU A 397 -15.24 -20.57 -3.75
C LEU A 397 -15.89 -19.23 -3.37
N GLY A 398 -15.42 -18.10 -3.90
CA GLY A 398 -15.99 -16.77 -3.63
C GLY A 398 -15.59 -16.18 -2.26
N HIS A 399 -14.58 -16.72 -1.59
CA HIS A 399 -14.10 -16.18 -0.31
C HIS A 399 -13.53 -14.77 -0.46
N PHE A 400 -13.13 -14.41 -1.69
CA PHE A 400 -12.54 -13.13 -2.06
C PHE A 400 -13.49 -12.20 -2.84
N GLY A 401 -14.80 -12.44 -2.77
CA GLY A 401 -15.78 -11.70 -3.56
C GLY A 401 -15.96 -12.28 -4.95
N THR A 402 -16.73 -11.58 -5.78
CA THR A 402 -17.11 -12.05 -7.13
C THR A 402 -16.30 -11.31 -8.19
N PRO A 403 -15.65 -12.02 -9.13
CA PRO A 403 -15.01 -11.36 -10.26
C PRO A 403 -15.97 -10.71 -11.24
N GLU A 404 -15.51 -9.62 -11.87
CA GLU A 404 -16.25 -8.92 -12.92
C GLU A 404 -16.43 -9.83 -14.15
N GLY A 405 -15.45 -10.69 -14.43
CA GLY A 405 -15.53 -11.72 -15.47
C GLY A 405 -15.93 -13.10 -14.92
N GLU A 406 -16.39 -13.97 -15.81
CA GLU A 406 -16.70 -15.36 -15.45
C GLU A 406 -15.42 -16.19 -15.28
N ILE A 407 -15.38 -17.00 -14.22
CA ILE A 407 -14.36 -18.05 -14.05
C ILE A 407 -14.65 -19.16 -15.06
N THR A 408 -13.62 -19.67 -15.74
CA THR A 408 -13.82 -20.67 -16.79
C THR A 408 -14.40 -21.97 -16.24
N PRO A 409 -15.28 -22.66 -17.01
CA PRO A 409 -15.86 -23.93 -16.59
C PRO A 409 -14.83 -24.99 -16.20
N GLU A 410 -13.68 -25.02 -16.89
CA GLU A 410 -12.58 -25.95 -16.58
C GLU A 410 -12.03 -25.75 -15.16
N VAL A 411 -11.80 -24.50 -14.75
CA VAL A 411 -11.28 -24.21 -13.40
C VAL A 411 -12.34 -24.50 -12.35
N LEU A 412 -13.60 -24.16 -12.60
CA LEU A 412 -14.72 -24.49 -11.71
C LEU A 412 -14.83 -26.01 -11.50
N GLU A 413 -14.78 -26.79 -12.57
CA GLU A 413 -14.84 -28.25 -12.52
C GLU A 413 -13.66 -28.83 -11.73
N LYS A 414 -12.42 -28.44 -12.08
CA LYS A 414 -11.21 -28.93 -11.40
C LYS A 414 -11.21 -28.59 -9.91
N VAL A 415 -11.63 -27.38 -9.52
CA VAL A 415 -11.73 -27.00 -8.09
C VAL A 415 -12.83 -27.79 -7.39
N SER A 416 -14.01 -27.94 -7.99
CA SER A 416 -15.13 -28.67 -7.39
C SER A 416 -14.82 -30.16 -7.13
N ALA A 417 -13.92 -30.74 -7.92
CA ALA A 417 -13.47 -32.12 -7.79
C ALA A 417 -12.44 -32.32 -6.66
N LEU A 418 -11.80 -31.24 -6.15
CA LEU A 418 -10.81 -31.34 -5.09
C LEU A 418 -11.48 -31.61 -3.74
N PRO A 419 -11.08 -32.66 -2.98
CA PRO A 419 -11.52 -32.83 -1.59
C PRO A 419 -11.25 -31.58 -0.73
N ARG A 420 -10.14 -30.91 -1.03
CA ARG A 420 -9.71 -29.68 -0.37
C ARG A 420 -10.71 -28.53 -0.50
N ALA A 421 -11.46 -28.44 -1.61
CA ALA A 421 -12.48 -27.41 -1.77
C ALA A 421 -13.60 -27.55 -0.72
N ARG A 422 -14.04 -28.78 -0.44
CA ARG A 422 -15.05 -29.05 0.60
C ARG A 422 -14.53 -28.78 2.02
N GLU A 423 -13.23 -28.92 2.25
CA GLU A 423 -12.62 -28.58 3.53
C GLU A 423 -12.56 -27.07 3.75
N LEU A 424 -12.24 -26.33 2.70
CA LEU A 424 -12.10 -24.88 2.73
C LEU A 424 -13.44 -24.16 2.74
N ASP A 425 -14.48 -24.69 2.09
CA ASP A 425 -15.85 -24.13 2.06
C ASP A 425 -16.65 -24.39 3.36
N LYS A 426 -16.01 -24.94 4.40
CA LYS A 426 -16.68 -25.12 5.69
C LYS A 426 -16.95 -23.76 6.31
N LYS A 427 -18.24 -23.44 6.49
CA LYS A 427 -18.67 -22.25 7.22
C LYS A 427 -18.15 -22.30 8.66
N VAL A 428 -17.30 -21.34 8.99
CA VAL A 428 -16.90 -21.08 10.38
C VAL A 428 -17.92 -20.11 10.97
N PRO A 429 -18.56 -20.43 12.11
CA PRO A 429 -19.46 -19.50 12.79
C PRO A 429 -18.75 -18.18 13.09
N GLU A 430 -19.43 -17.06 12.89
CA GLU A 430 -18.91 -15.73 13.24
C GLU A 430 -18.82 -15.61 14.76
N PRO A 431 -17.61 -15.47 15.35
CA PRO A 431 -17.46 -15.38 16.79
C PRO A 431 -17.94 -14.01 17.28
N THR A 432 -18.60 -13.98 18.43
CA THR A 432 -18.91 -12.73 19.13
C THR A 432 -17.67 -12.17 19.81
N LEU A 433 -17.66 -10.85 20.07
CA LEU A 433 -16.56 -10.21 20.79
C LEU A 433 -16.37 -10.81 22.20
N ALA A 434 -17.44 -11.19 22.88
CA ALA A 434 -17.39 -11.83 24.19
C ALA A 434 -16.71 -13.20 24.14
N GLU A 435 -17.03 -14.02 23.13
CA GLU A 435 -16.38 -15.32 22.93
C GLU A 435 -14.89 -15.18 22.64
N LEU A 436 -14.49 -14.19 21.83
CA LEU A 436 -13.08 -13.90 21.55
C LEU A 436 -12.33 -13.49 22.84
N HIS A 437 -12.94 -12.63 23.66
CA HIS A 437 -12.37 -12.28 24.96
C HIS A 437 -12.24 -13.50 25.88
N GLU A 438 -13.25 -14.36 25.98
CA GLU A 438 -13.22 -15.55 26.83
C GLU A 438 -12.17 -16.57 26.35
N GLU A 439 -12.08 -16.82 25.05
CA GLU A 439 -11.09 -17.71 24.46
C GLU A 439 -9.67 -17.24 24.78
N TYR A 440 -9.35 -15.98 24.48
CA TYR A 440 -8.00 -15.45 24.68
C TYR A 440 -7.68 -15.24 26.16
N ALA A 441 -8.68 -14.91 27.00
CA ALA A 441 -8.46 -14.83 28.44
C ALA A 441 -8.10 -16.19 29.04
N ARG A 442 -8.74 -17.28 28.60
CA ARG A 442 -8.36 -18.65 28.98
C ARG A 442 -6.97 -19.01 28.49
N ARG A 443 -6.64 -18.67 27.24
CA ARG A 443 -5.33 -18.97 26.64
C ARG A 443 -4.16 -18.26 27.34
N PHE A 444 -4.35 -17.02 27.76
CA PHE A 444 -3.29 -16.18 28.34
C PHE A 444 -3.39 -16.03 29.87
N GLY A 445 -4.40 -16.63 30.51
CA GLY A 445 -4.59 -16.59 31.97
C GLY A 445 -4.97 -15.20 32.52
N ARG A 446 -5.35 -14.25 31.66
CA ARG A 446 -5.77 -12.89 32.04
C ARG A 446 -6.63 -12.27 30.96
N GLN A 447 -7.46 -11.29 31.34
CA GLN A 447 -8.13 -10.44 30.36
C GLN A 447 -7.11 -9.60 29.58
N LEU A 448 -7.33 -9.50 28.27
CA LEU A 448 -6.51 -8.71 27.36
C LEU A 448 -7.24 -7.43 26.97
N PRO A 449 -6.57 -6.26 26.91
CA PRO A 449 -7.14 -5.08 26.27
C PRO A 449 -7.38 -5.36 24.78
N GLU A 450 -8.39 -4.73 24.17
CA GLU A 450 -8.75 -4.95 22.75
C GLU A 450 -7.56 -4.73 21.81
N GLU A 451 -6.69 -3.75 22.09
CA GLU A 451 -5.44 -3.51 21.35
C GLU A 451 -4.56 -4.75 21.28
N GLU A 452 -4.33 -5.42 22.40
CA GLU A 452 -3.50 -6.63 22.48
C GLU A 452 -4.25 -7.84 21.93
N LEU A 453 -5.55 -7.96 22.24
CA LEU A 453 -6.41 -9.03 21.75
C LEU A 453 -6.41 -9.09 20.22
N LEU A 454 -6.63 -7.94 19.56
CA LEU A 454 -6.61 -7.83 18.10
C LEU A 454 -5.27 -8.29 17.53
N LEU A 455 -4.16 -7.80 18.07
CA LEU A 455 -2.83 -8.18 17.60
C LEU A 455 -2.57 -9.68 17.78
N ARG A 456 -2.99 -10.27 18.89
CA ARG A 456 -2.81 -11.72 19.13
C ARG A 456 -3.70 -12.60 18.25
N MET A 457 -4.80 -12.09 17.72
CA MET A 457 -5.63 -12.82 16.76
C MET A 457 -5.03 -12.85 15.36
N VAL A 458 -4.36 -11.77 14.95
CA VAL A 458 -3.94 -11.59 13.55
C VAL A 458 -2.44 -11.72 13.33
N LEU A 459 -1.64 -11.79 14.41
CA LEU A 459 -0.18 -11.91 14.36
C LEU A 459 0.32 -13.11 15.18
N PRO A 460 1.45 -13.71 14.77
CA PRO A 460 2.19 -14.67 15.57
C PRO A 460 2.47 -14.19 17.01
N GLN A 461 2.31 -15.10 17.97
CA GLN A 461 2.41 -14.80 19.39
C GLN A 461 3.77 -14.22 19.80
N ASP A 462 4.86 -14.79 19.27
CA ASP A 462 6.24 -14.38 19.55
C ASP A 462 6.53 -12.94 19.11
N GLN A 463 5.89 -12.49 18.02
CA GLN A 463 6.02 -11.13 17.50
C GLN A 463 5.33 -10.13 18.42
N VAL A 464 4.11 -10.46 18.90
CA VAL A 464 3.39 -9.62 19.85
C VAL A 464 4.11 -9.55 21.19
N ASP A 465 4.61 -10.69 21.70
CA ASP A 465 5.37 -10.73 22.95
C ASP A 465 6.67 -9.91 22.85
N SER A 466 7.36 -9.97 21.70
CA SER A 466 8.58 -9.18 21.45
C SER A 466 8.33 -7.68 21.41
N MET A 467 7.21 -7.24 20.83
CA MET A 467 6.76 -5.85 20.81
C MET A 467 6.40 -5.36 22.22
N LEU A 468 5.60 -6.12 22.97
CA LEU A 468 5.23 -5.76 24.34
C LEU A 468 6.46 -5.63 25.25
N ALA A 469 7.44 -6.54 25.09
CA ALA A 469 8.70 -6.49 25.82
C ALA A 469 9.61 -5.31 25.44
N ALA A 470 9.49 -4.78 24.21
CA ALA A 470 10.26 -3.63 23.76
C ALA A 470 9.80 -2.31 24.39
N GLY A 471 8.54 -2.23 24.82
CA GLY A 471 7.97 -1.04 25.44
C GLY A 471 7.67 0.09 24.43
N PRO A 472 7.58 1.35 24.90
CA PRO A 472 7.22 2.48 24.06
C PRO A 472 8.22 2.73 22.92
N ALA A 473 7.70 3.13 21.76
CA ALA A 473 8.53 3.38 20.60
C ALA A 473 9.51 4.56 20.83
N PRO A 474 10.76 4.50 20.33
CA PRO A 474 11.72 5.59 20.48
C PRO A 474 11.25 6.88 19.81
N ARG A 475 11.77 8.03 20.26
CA ARG A 475 11.71 9.28 19.49
C ARG A 475 12.88 9.34 18.51
N TRP A 476 12.68 10.02 17.39
CA TRP A 476 13.74 10.29 16.42
C TRP A 476 14.19 11.75 16.50
N SER A 477 15.46 12.02 16.20
CA SER A 477 16.00 13.37 16.07
C SER A 477 16.96 13.43 14.87
N PRO A 478 16.92 14.48 14.02
CA PRO A 478 17.79 14.63 12.87
C PRO A 478 19.27 14.74 13.26
N THR A 479 19.54 15.35 14.41
CA THR A 479 20.90 15.53 14.89
C THR A 479 21.49 14.28 15.48
N GLY A 480 20.69 13.23 15.70
CA GLY A 480 21.07 12.05 16.43
C GLY A 480 21.90 12.42 17.67
N THR A 481 21.30 12.36 18.85
CA THR A 481 22.05 11.62 19.86
C THR A 481 22.16 10.18 19.34
N THR A 482 23.04 9.92 18.36
CA THR A 482 24.09 8.95 18.67
C THR A 482 24.47 9.32 20.08
N ARG A 483 24.17 8.46 21.06
CA ARG A 483 25.08 8.43 22.19
C ARG A 483 26.43 8.27 21.51
N HIS A 484 27.15 9.37 21.34
CA HIS A 484 28.59 9.31 21.28
C HIS A 484 28.93 8.78 22.67
N GLY A 485 28.78 7.46 22.84
CA GLY A 485 29.77 6.75 23.61
C GLY A 485 31.10 7.26 23.07
N ALA A 486 32.01 7.62 23.97
CA ALA A 486 33.30 8.17 23.61
C ALA A 486 33.82 7.44 22.36
N PRO A 487 34.29 8.17 21.33
CA PRO A 487 34.73 7.56 20.09
C PRO A 487 35.64 6.40 20.43
N VAL A 488 35.20 5.23 19.99
CA VAL A 488 35.88 3.98 20.21
C VAL A 488 37.15 4.04 19.37
N THR A 489 38.31 4.18 20.00
CA THR A 489 39.59 4.38 19.29
C THR A 489 40.33 3.07 19.05
N THR A 490 39.90 2.01 19.75
CA THR A 490 40.50 0.67 19.70
C THR A 490 39.49 -0.41 19.32
N ILE A 491 39.98 -1.51 18.74
CA ILE A 491 39.15 -2.69 18.41
C ILE A 491 38.51 -3.28 19.67
N ALA A 492 39.21 -3.27 20.82
CA ALA A 492 38.70 -3.81 22.08
C ALA A 492 37.51 -3.01 22.63
N GLU A 493 37.57 -1.68 22.55
CA GLU A 493 36.43 -0.81 22.91
C GLU A 493 35.25 -1.04 21.95
N PHE A 494 35.51 -1.33 20.66
CA PHE A 494 34.47 -1.57 19.66
C PHE A 494 33.70 -2.85 19.98
N ILE A 495 34.43 -3.93 20.28
CA ILE A 495 33.85 -5.21 20.65
C ILE A 495 33.00 -5.08 21.92
N ARG A 496 33.48 -4.31 22.91
CA ARG A 496 32.75 -4.06 24.17
C ARG A 496 31.47 -3.28 23.95
N ALA A 497 31.55 -2.17 23.21
CA ALA A 497 30.38 -1.35 22.86
C ALA A 497 29.37 -2.16 22.02
N ALA A 498 29.85 -2.97 21.08
CA ALA A 498 29.01 -3.88 20.32
C ALA A 498 28.29 -4.89 21.23
N HIS A 499 28.95 -5.42 22.27
CA HIS A 499 28.33 -6.35 23.22
C HIS A 499 27.18 -5.73 24.03
N GLU A 500 27.30 -4.44 24.34
CA GLU A 500 26.27 -3.67 25.05
C GLU A 500 25.06 -3.33 24.17
N LEU A 501 25.17 -3.49 22.85
CA LEU A 501 24.04 -3.29 21.95
C LEU A 501 22.96 -4.36 22.20
N PRO A 502 21.70 -3.95 22.40
CA PRO A 502 20.65 -4.85 22.86
C PRO A 502 20.34 -5.97 21.86
N ARG A 503 20.47 -5.72 20.54
CA ARG A 503 20.20 -6.71 19.48
C ARG A 503 21.08 -6.49 18.25
N TRP A 504 21.88 -7.49 17.88
CA TRP A 504 22.61 -7.57 16.61
C TRP A 504 22.95 -9.04 16.32
N LYS A 505 22.98 -9.44 15.04
CA LYS A 505 23.40 -10.79 14.60
C LYS A 505 24.79 -10.78 13.97
N TYR A 506 25.09 -9.71 13.24
CA TYR A 506 26.35 -9.49 12.56
C TYR A 506 26.68 -8.00 12.59
N LEU A 507 27.93 -7.66 12.87
CA LEU A 507 28.46 -6.31 12.76
C LEU A 507 29.77 -6.39 11.98
N ALA A 508 29.95 -5.55 10.97
CA ALA A 508 31.21 -5.41 10.27
C ALA A 508 31.60 -3.94 10.19
N VAL A 509 32.85 -3.63 10.55
CA VAL A 509 33.41 -2.28 10.47
C VAL A 509 34.75 -2.34 9.74
N ASN A 510 34.91 -1.44 8.77
CA ASN A 510 36.16 -1.26 8.04
C ASN A 510 36.87 -0.01 8.58
N ARG A 511 38.16 -0.14 8.89
CA ARG A 511 39.05 0.97 9.24
C ARG A 511 40.30 0.89 8.37
N GLY A 512 40.36 1.71 7.32
CA GLY A 512 41.45 1.62 6.33
C GLY A 512 41.44 0.27 5.62
N THR A 513 42.54 -0.48 5.71
CA THR A 513 42.67 -1.84 5.14
C THR A 513 42.20 -2.95 6.09
N GLU A 514 41.83 -2.61 7.33
CA GLU A 514 41.42 -3.57 8.35
C GLU A 514 39.90 -3.74 8.37
N ARG A 515 39.44 -4.98 8.54
CA ARG A 515 38.02 -5.34 8.64
C ARG A 515 37.80 -6.13 9.93
N VAL A 516 36.94 -5.62 10.80
CA VAL A 516 36.50 -6.30 12.02
C VAL A 516 35.09 -6.81 11.81
N GLU A 517 34.89 -8.11 11.98
CA GLU A 517 33.58 -8.74 11.92
C GLU A 517 33.23 -9.36 13.26
N LEU A 518 32.01 -9.13 13.73
CA LEU A 518 31.44 -9.75 14.91
C LEU A 518 30.20 -10.51 14.49
N ARG A 519 30.01 -11.71 15.08
CA ARG A 519 28.79 -12.52 14.94
C ARG A 519 28.28 -12.87 16.33
N ARG A 520 26.98 -12.67 16.57
CA ARG A 520 26.35 -13.03 17.84
C ARG A 520 25.55 -14.31 17.65
N ASN A 521 26.05 -15.42 18.17
CA ASN A 521 25.33 -16.69 18.18
C ASN A 521 24.20 -16.63 19.22
N THR A 522 22.96 -16.89 18.80
CA THR A 522 21.76 -16.88 19.66
C THR A 522 21.64 -18.13 20.54
N THR A 523 22.56 -19.08 20.42
CA THR A 523 22.72 -20.22 21.33
C THR A 523 23.87 -19.89 22.29
N GLY A 524 23.56 -19.75 23.58
CA GLY A 524 24.48 -19.23 24.60
C GLY A 524 25.90 -19.79 24.53
N GLY A 525 26.86 -18.86 24.49
CA GLY A 525 28.30 -19.13 24.43
C GLY A 525 28.99 -18.26 23.38
N THR A 526 29.61 -17.17 23.82
CA THR A 526 30.47 -16.30 22.99
C THR A 526 31.74 -17.03 22.56
N GLN A 527 32.04 -17.02 21.26
CA GLN A 527 33.40 -17.05 20.71
C GLN A 527 33.66 -15.72 20.02
#